data_AF-A0A7C9KBJ8-F1
#
_entry.id   AF-A0A7C9KBJ8-F1
#
_cell.length_a   1.000
_cell.length_b   1.000
_cell.length_c   1.000
_cell.angle_alpha   90.00
_cell.angle_beta   90.00
_cell.angle_gamma   90.00
#
_symmetry.space_group_name_H-M   'P 1'
#
loop_
_entity.id
_entity.type
_entity.pdbx_description
1 polymer ?
#
loop_
_entity_poly.entity_id
_entity_poly.type
_entity_poly.pdbx_seq_one_letter_code
_entity_poly.pdbx_strand_id
1 'polypeptide(L)'
;MTRILVAGLVNIETTLKIEGFPQHYYPVTYPFDGIQSSVSGVAFNVAKALATLGDEVDLCTLLAPDMAGEQVQQAVAQIPKVKPCFELTMQDTPQSVILYDPEGRRQIHVDLKDIQQRRYSEQGFKKQLLHSDAVVVCNINFARPMLELAKQVGKLIATDVHTLGNIEDEYNQQFLAMADVLFLSDEQVSGDYHQFIWQLVERYHNSVIVMGLGSNGALLYTQQANSIQHFPATTTRPVLNTIGAGDALFSCFLHYYLLESNPEKALCRAMVFASYKIGEAGAASGFLSHQQLEDFVSK
;
A
#
# COMPACT_ATOMS: atom_id res chain seq x y z
N MET A 1 -17.96 -11.22 2.44
CA MET A 1 -17.30 -9.91 2.67
C MET A 1 -16.31 -10.13 3.77
N THR A 2 -15.06 -9.74 3.57
CA THR A 2 -14.02 -9.86 4.60
C THR A 2 -13.91 -8.55 5.36
N ARG A 3 -13.53 -8.60 6.63
CA ARG A 3 -13.17 -7.42 7.41
C ARG A 3 -11.67 -7.37 7.60
N ILE A 4 -11.03 -6.32 7.10
CA ILE A 4 -9.58 -6.16 7.11
C ILE A 4 -9.23 -4.97 7.99
N LEU A 5 -8.35 -5.18 8.97
CA LEU A 5 -7.79 -4.08 9.75
C LEU A 5 -6.58 -3.55 8.99
N VAL A 6 -6.58 -2.27 8.63
CA VAL A 6 -5.46 -1.62 7.92
C VAL A 6 -4.81 -0.61 8.85
N ALA A 7 -3.53 -0.77 9.13
CA ALA A 7 -2.77 0.12 9.98
C ALA A 7 -1.59 0.75 9.23
N GLY A 8 -1.58 2.07 9.12
CA GLY A 8 -0.47 2.77 8.49
C GLY A 8 -0.68 4.26 8.26
N LEU A 9 0.20 4.85 7.46
CA LEU A 9 0.21 6.28 7.20
C LEU A 9 -1.02 6.74 6.43
N VAL A 10 -1.65 7.80 6.92
CA VAL A 10 -2.58 8.64 6.18
C VAL A 10 -2.05 10.08 6.27
N ASN A 11 -1.95 10.77 5.15
CA ASN A 11 -1.33 12.08 5.07
C ASN A 11 -2.03 12.97 4.04
N ILE A 12 -1.75 14.27 4.08
CA ILE A 12 -2.06 15.15 2.95
C ILE A 12 -0.90 15.07 1.95
N GLU A 13 -1.22 14.79 0.71
CA GLU A 13 -0.25 14.76 -0.40
C GLU A 13 -0.55 15.92 -1.34
N THR A 14 0.48 16.69 -1.64
CA THR A 14 0.43 17.74 -2.64
C THR A 14 1.31 17.36 -3.82
N THR A 15 0.73 17.30 -5.00
CA THR A 15 1.47 17.08 -6.24
C THR A 15 1.75 18.42 -6.92
N LEU A 16 2.94 18.56 -7.52
CA LEU A 16 3.35 19.72 -8.29
C LEU A 16 3.95 19.24 -9.63
N LYS A 17 3.28 19.62 -10.72
CA LYS A 17 3.79 19.48 -12.08
C LYS A 17 4.95 20.45 -12.29
N ILE A 18 6.11 19.92 -12.67
CA ILE A 18 7.31 20.68 -13.01
C ILE A 18 7.67 20.49 -14.48
N GLU A 19 8.55 21.33 -15.02
CA GLU A 19 9.02 21.20 -16.41
C GLU A 19 10.03 20.05 -16.59
N GLY A 20 10.79 19.71 -15.56
CA GLY A 20 11.83 18.69 -15.62
C GLY A 20 12.83 18.75 -14.46
N PHE A 21 13.57 17.66 -14.24
CA PHE A 21 14.70 17.63 -13.30
C PHE A 21 16.05 17.88 -13.99
N PRO A 22 17.03 18.53 -13.31
CA PRO A 22 16.96 19.05 -11.95
C PRO A 22 16.18 20.37 -11.83
N GLN A 23 15.68 20.68 -10.64
CA GLN A 23 15.00 21.94 -10.36
C GLN A 23 16.03 23.06 -10.12
N HIS A 24 15.85 24.18 -10.83
CA HIS A 24 16.65 25.40 -10.66
C HIS A 24 15.84 26.48 -9.93
N TYR A 25 16.52 27.38 -9.23
CA TYR A 25 15.86 28.47 -8.53
C TYR A 25 15.17 29.43 -9.50
N TYR A 26 13.90 29.71 -9.22
CA TYR A 26 13.13 30.80 -9.81
C TYR A 26 12.28 31.46 -8.71
N PRO A 27 11.99 32.77 -8.78
CA PRO A 27 11.23 33.46 -7.74
C PRO A 27 9.76 33.04 -7.70
N VAL A 28 9.17 32.71 -8.86
CA VAL A 28 7.79 32.24 -8.98
C VAL A 28 7.64 31.43 -10.28
N THR A 29 6.84 30.37 -10.22
CA THR A 29 6.33 29.65 -11.40
C THR A 29 4.81 29.57 -11.26
N TYR A 30 4.09 29.62 -12.37
CA TYR A 30 2.63 29.54 -12.43
C TYR A 30 2.21 28.24 -13.11
N PRO A 31 2.23 27.10 -12.39
CA PRO A 31 1.81 25.81 -12.92
C PRO A 31 0.28 25.75 -12.93
N PHE A 32 -0.36 26.39 -13.90
CA PHE A 32 -1.83 26.38 -14.04
C PHE A 32 -2.34 24.94 -14.05
N ASP A 33 -3.26 24.63 -13.12
CA ASP A 33 -3.79 23.28 -12.83
C ASP A 33 -2.73 22.22 -12.50
N GLY A 34 -1.51 22.65 -12.18
CA GLY A 34 -0.36 21.79 -11.89
C GLY A 34 -0.12 21.56 -10.41
N ILE A 35 -0.92 22.13 -9.50
CA ILE A 35 -0.86 21.87 -8.06
C ILE A 35 -2.17 21.27 -7.60
N GLN A 36 -2.10 20.10 -6.97
CA GLN A 36 -3.27 19.43 -6.41
C GLN A 36 -2.93 18.84 -5.04
N SER A 37 -3.79 19.09 -4.05
CA SER A 37 -3.71 18.48 -2.73
C SER A 37 -4.86 17.50 -2.50
N SER A 38 -4.56 16.34 -1.93
CA SER A 38 -5.56 15.33 -1.58
C SER A 38 -5.11 14.49 -0.39
N VAL A 39 -6.04 13.78 0.24
CA VAL A 39 -5.71 12.75 1.23
C VAL A 39 -5.12 11.55 0.50
N SER A 40 -3.98 11.08 1.00
CA SER A 40 -3.20 9.96 0.47
C SER A 40 -2.56 9.20 1.64
N GLY A 41 -1.53 8.41 1.33
CA GLY A 41 -0.82 7.56 2.26
C GLY A 41 -1.17 6.10 2.03
N VAL A 42 -0.19 5.23 2.25
CA VAL A 42 -0.28 3.79 1.93
C VAL A 42 -1.54 3.17 2.53
N ALA A 43 -1.83 3.45 3.81
CA ALA A 43 -3.00 2.87 4.47
C ALA A 43 -4.32 3.41 3.91
N PHE A 44 -4.37 4.68 3.50
CA PHE A 44 -5.55 5.25 2.86
C PHE A 44 -5.80 4.64 1.48
N ASN A 45 -4.74 4.50 0.67
CA ASN A 45 -4.81 3.90 -0.66
C ASN A 45 -5.29 2.45 -0.57
N VAL A 46 -4.71 1.67 0.35
CA VAL A 46 -5.10 0.28 0.60
C VAL A 46 -6.54 0.19 1.10
N ALA A 47 -6.91 0.98 2.11
CA ALA A 47 -8.27 0.98 2.65
C ALA A 47 -9.32 1.31 1.59
N LYS A 48 -9.05 2.31 0.74
CA LYS A 48 -9.97 2.69 -0.34
C LYS A 48 -10.06 1.62 -1.43
N ALA A 49 -8.96 0.98 -1.81
CA ALA A 49 -8.96 -0.11 -2.78
C ALA A 49 -9.77 -1.31 -2.28
N LEU A 50 -9.50 -1.78 -1.05
CA LEU A 50 -10.23 -2.88 -0.41
C LEU A 50 -11.73 -2.58 -0.27
N ALA A 51 -12.07 -1.37 0.19
CA ALA A 51 -13.47 -0.95 0.30
C ALA A 51 -14.18 -0.90 -1.07
N THR A 52 -13.49 -0.49 -2.13
CA THR A 52 -14.03 -0.47 -3.50
C THR A 52 -14.28 -1.88 -4.04
N LEU A 53 -13.38 -2.83 -3.70
CA LEU A 53 -13.57 -4.27 -3.97
C LEU A 53 -14.62 -4.90 -3.04
N GLY A 54 -15.05 -4.19 -2.02
CA GLY A 54 -16.24 -4.52 -1.24
C GLY A 54 -15.98 -5.10 0.14
N ASP A 55 -14.73 -5.09 0.62
CA ASP A 55 -14.38 -5.43 2.00
C ASP A 55 -14.79 -4.34 2.98
N GLU A 56 -14.95 -4.73 4.24
CA GLU A 56 -15.04 -3.78 5.36
C GLU A 56 -13.64 -3.50 5.89
N VAL A 57 -13.31 -2.22 6.10
CA VAL A 57 -11.98 -1.82 6.54
C VAL A 57 -12.04 -1.06 7.85
N ASP A 58 -11.35 -1.55 8.88
CA ASP A 58 -11.02 -0.75 10.07
C ASP A 58 -9.68 -0.04 9.83
N LEU A 59 -9.71 1.27 9.56
CA LEU A 59 -8.52 2.07 9.23
C LEU A 59 -7.92 2.69 10.49
N CYS A 60 -6.80 2.14 10.96
CA CYS A 60 -6.05 2.58 12.13
C CYS A 60 -4.90 3.51 11.71
N THR A 61 -4.94 4.77 12.17
CA THR A 61 -3.86 5.73 11.94
C THR A 61 -3.76 6.75 13.07
N LEU A 62 -2.63 7.46 13.11
CA LEU A 62 -2.41 8.58 14.02
C LEU A 62 -2.57 9.89 13.24
N LEU A 63 -3.28 10.85 13.83
CA LEU A 63 -3.47 12.19 13.26
C LEU A 63 -3.26 13.25 14.34
N ALA A 64 -3.16 14.49 13.92
CA ALA A 64 -3.23 15.65 14.81
C ALA A 64 -4.63 16.30 14.72
N PRO A 65 -5.06 17.03 15.77
CA PRO A 65 -6.24 17.89 15.70
C PRO A 65 -5.90 19.21 14.96
N ASP A 66 -5.43 19.10 13.73
CA ASP A 66 -5.07 20.21 12.84
C ASP A 66 -5.89 20.20 11.54
N MET A 67 -5.75 21.22 10.70
CA MET A 67 -6.51 21.32 9.44
C MET A 67 -6.30 20.11 8.52
N ALA A 68 -5.08 19.58 8.47
CA ALA A 68 -4.76 18.40 7.69
C ALA A 68 -5.46 17.15 8.24
N GLY A 69 -5.48 16.97 9.57
CA GLY A 69 -6.19 15.88 10.24
C GLY A 69 -7.70 15.96 10.05
N GLU A 70 -8.29 17.16 10.06
CA GLU A 70 -9.70 17.37 9.73
C GLU A 70 -10.04 16.98 8.28
N GLN A 71 -9.19 17.35 7.32
CA GLN A 71 -9.34 16.96 5.91
C GLN A 71 -9.28 15.44 5.74
N VAL A 72 -8.35 14.77 6.44
CA VAL A 72 -8.27 13.30 6.46
C VAL A 72 -9.56 12.69 6.99
N GLN A 73 -10.07 13.18 8.13
CA GLN A 73 -11.30 12.67 8.74
C GLN A 73 -12.50 12.81 7.79
N GLN A 74 -12.65 13.97 7.16
CA GLN A 74 -13.71 14.23 6.21
C GLN A 74 -13.62 13.30 5.00
N ALA A 75 -12.42 13.15 4.41
CA ALA A 75 -12.24 12.29 3.24
C ALA A 75 -12.54 10.82 3.54
N VAL A 76 -12.08 10.30 4.68
CA VAL A 76 -12.33 8.90 5.06
C VAL A 76 -13.82 8.66 5.35
N ALA A 77 -14.51 9.63 5.97
CA ALA A 77 -15.95 9.52 6.23
C ALA A 77 -16.80 9.41 4.95
N GLN A 78 -16.28 9.85 3.80
CA GLN A 78 -16.96 9.72 2.50
C GLN A 78 -16.72 8.38 1.81
N ILE A 79 -15.86 7.50 2.35
CA ILE A 79 -15.56 6.19 1.74
C ILE A 79 -16.46 5.14 2.39
N PRO A 80 -17.44 4.56 1.65
CA PRO A 80 -18.27 3.50 2.19
C PRO A 80 -17.42 2.32 2.67
N LYS A 81 -17.87 1.62 3.71
CA LYS A 81 -17.19 0.44 4.29
C LYS A 81 -15.84 0.69 4.96
N VAL A 82 -15.33 1.92 4.96
CA VAL A 82 -14.17 2.29 5.78
C VAL A 82 -14.64 2.87 7.09
N LYS A 83 -14.32 2.18 8.18
CA LYS A 83 -14.54 2.62 9.55
C LYS A 83 -13.26 3.29 10.08
N PRO A 84 -13.30 4.59 10.40
CA PRO A 84 -12.14 5.29 10.94
C PRO A 84 -11.85 4.82 12.38
N CYS A 85 -10.62 4.42 12.63
CA CYS A 85 -10.08 4.10 13.95
C CYS A 85 -8.89 5.03 14.23
N PHE A 86 -9.15 6.34 14.31
CA PHE A 86 -8.10 7.34 14.45
C PHE A 86 -7.77 7.63 15.91
N GLU A 87 -6.49 7.84 16.18
CA GLU A 87 -6.02 8.40 17.45
C GLU A 87 -5.40 9.78 17.22
N LEU A 88 -5.98 10.81 17.83
CA LEU A 88 -5.53 12.19 17.71
C LEU A 88 -4.41 12.50 18.69
N THR A 89 -3.28 11.82 18.55
CA THR A 89 -2.16 11.88 19.51
C THR A 89 -0.92 12.60 18.97
N MET A 90 -0.93 12.98 17.68
CA MET A 90 0.17 13.70 17.04
C MET A 90 0.13 15.20 17.31
N GLN A 91 1.27 15.87 17.07
CA GLN A 91 1.35 17.34 17.08
C GLN A 91 0.87 17.93 15.75
N ASP A 92 1.34 17.37 14.63
CA ASP A 92 0.97 17.77 13.27
C ASP A 92 0.67 16.52 12.43
N THR A 93 -0.30 16.60 11.54
CA THR A 93 -0.62 15.49 10.62
C THR A 93 0.47 15.41 9.53
N PRO A 94 0.96 14.21 9.17
CA PRO A 94 1.97 14.05 8.13
C PRO A 94 1.55 14.64 6.79
N GLN A 95 2.54 15.08 6.02
CA GLN A 95 2.33 15.66 4.70
C GLN A 95 3.40 15.20 3.71
N SER A 96 3.08 15.23 2.42
CA SER A 96 4.04 15.00 1.36
C SER A 96 3.90 16.00 0.22
N VAL A 97 5.01 16.27 -0.45
CA VAL A 97 5.07 17.02 -1.71
C VAL A 97 5.73 16.14 -2.77
N ILE A 98 5.02 15.92 -3.87
CA ILE A 98 5.48 15.11 -5.00
C ILE A 98 5.67 16.00 -6.21
N LEU A 99 6.92 16.13 -6.66
CA LEU A 99 7.25 16.77 -7.92
C LEU A 99 7.22 15.73 -9.03
N TYR A 100 6.61 16.03 -10.18
CA TYR A 100 6.63 15.15 -11.35
C TYR A 100 6.81 15.92 -12.65
N ASP A 101 7.59 15.35 -13.57
CA ASP A 101 7.85 15.93 -14.90
C ASP A 101 7.05 15.22 -16.02
N PRO A 102 7.01 15.78 -17.24
CA PRO A 102 6.31 15.16 -18.37
C PRO A 102 6.86 13.78 -18.78
N GLU A 103 8.11 13.48 -18.45
CA GLU A 103 8.75 12.19 -18.67
C GLU A 103 8.34 11.13 -17.63
N GLY A 104 7.56 11.51 -16.61
CA GLY A 104 7.06 10.61 -15.58
C GLY A 104 8.05 10.34 -14.44
N ARG A 105 9.18 11.06 -14.39
CA ARG A 105 10.07 11.02 -13.23
C ARG A 105 9.39 11.74 -12.07
N ARG A 106 9.70 11.29 -10.85
CA ARG A 106 9.14 11.85 -9.62
C ARG A 106 10.19 12.06 -8.55
N GLN A 107 9.99 13.11 -7.75
CA GLN A 107 10.72 13.34 -6.51
C GLN A 107 9.71 13.53 -5.38
N ILE A 108 9.80 12.69 -4.35
CA ILE A 108 8.85 12.64 -3.24
C ILE A 108 9.53 13.18 -1.99
N HIS A 109 8.94 14.22 -1.39
CA HIS A 109 9.35 14.77 -0.10
C HIS A 109 8.26 14.42 0.92
N VAL A 110 8.57 13.57 1.90
CA VAL A 110 7.62 13.18 2.95
C VAL A 110 8.06 13.80 4.27
N ASP A 111 7.18 14.60 4.87
CA ASP A 111 7.31 15.07 6.24
C ASP A 111 6.44 14.20 7.15
N LEU A 112 7.09 13.21 7.76
CA LEU A 112 6.45 12.26 8.69
C LEU A 112 6.16 12.87 10.07
N LYS A 113 6.58 14.12 10.33
CA LYS A 113 6.45 14.76 11.64
C LYS A 113 7.07 13.87 12.73
N ASP A 114 6.36 13.67 13.83
CA ASP A 114 6.77 12.81 14.94
C ASP A 114 6.15 11.41 14.90
N ILE A 115 5.47 11.00 13.82
CA ILE A 115 4.67 9.76 13.79
C ILE A 115 5.50 8.50 14.08
N GLN A 116 6.77 8.48 13.64
CA GLN A 116 7.69 7.35 13.83
C GLN A 116 8.19 7.20 15.28
N GLN A 117 7.95 8.21 16.12
CA GLN A 117 8.28 8.23 17.55
C GLN A 117 7.05 7.92 18.43
N ARG A 118 5.88 7.76 17.82
CA ARG A 118 4.59 7.48 18.48
C ARG A 118 4.26 5.99 18.38
N ARG A 119 3.23 5.58 19.12
CA ARG A 119 2.66 4.23 19.10
C ARG A 119 1.15 4.34 19.11
N TYR A 120 0.49 3.49 18.34
CA TYR A 120 -0.96 3.33 18.42
C TYR A 120 -1.33 2.54 19.68
N SER A 121 -2.45 2.87 20.33
CA SER A 121 -2.82 2.23 21.59
C SER A 121 -3.12 0.74 21.43
N GLU A 122 -2.55 -0.08 22.31
CA GLU A 122 -2.84 -1.52 22.32
C GLU A 122 -4.32 -1.81 22.60
N GLN A 123 -4.95 -1.03 23.50
CA GLN A 123 -6.34 -1.21 23.86
C GLN A 123 -7.28 -0.90 22.70
N GLY A 124 -6.98 0.17 21.95
CA GLY A 124 -7.61 0.44 20.67
C GLY A 124 -7.46 -0.79 19.81
N PHE A 125 -6.23 -1.11 19.41
CA PHE A 125 -5.95 -2.16 18.44
C PHE A 125 -6.60 -3.53 18.76
N LYS A 126 -6.51 -4.03 20.00
CA LYS A 126 -7.09 -5.32 20.40
C LYS A 126 -8.58 -5.41 20.10
N LYS A 127 -9.32 -4.30 20.25
CA LYS A 127 -10.77 -4.25 19.98
C LYS A 127 -11.06 -4.49 18.50
N GLN A 128 -10.35 -3.83 17.59
CA GLN A 128 -10.55 -4.02 16.15
C GLN A 128 -10.02 -5.39 15.69
N LEU A 129 -8.86 -5.81 16.20
CA LEU A 129 -8.20 -7.07 15.82
C LEU A 129 -9.10 -8.28 15.99
N LEU A 130 -9.84 -8.37 17.11
CA LEU A 130 -10.74 -9.49 17.41
C LEU A 130 -11.80 -9.73 16.33
N HIS A 131 -12.24 -8.67 15.65
CA HIS A 131 -13.29 -8.72 14.64
C HIS A 131 -12.78 -8.75 13.20
N SER A 132 -11.47 -8.63 12.99
CA SER A 132 -10.85 -8.68 11.66
C SER A 132 -10.60 -10.12 11.20
N ASP A 133 -10.70 -10.39 9.91
CA ASP A 133 -10.31 -11.66 9.29
C ASP A 133 -8.80 -11.69 8.98
N ALA A 134 -8.25 -10.53 8.62
CA ALA A 134 -6.83 -10.33 8.34
C ALA A 134 -6.38 -8.92 8.75
N VAL A 135 -5.07 -8.74 8.87
CA VAL A 135 -4.44 -7.47 9.25
C VAL A 135 -3.45 -7.05 8.18
N VAL A 136 -3.60 -5.82 7.68
CA VAL A 136 -2.58 -5.13 6.91
C VAL A 136 -1.82 -4.21 7.84
N VAL A 137 -0.50 -4.40 7.94
CA VAL A 137 0.39 -3.49 8.67
C VAL A 137 1.37 -2.88 7.69
N CYS A 138 1.16 -1.62 7.34
CA CYS A 138 2.13 -0.87 6.53
C CYS A 138 3.44 -0.71 7.32
N ASN A 139 4.57 -0.61 6.63
CA ASN A 139 5.89 -0.54 7.24
C ASN A 139 6.18 0.81 7.96
N ILE A 140 5.47 1.08 9.06
CA ILE A 140 5.58 2.29 9.87
C ILE A 140 5.65 1.98 11.38
N ASN A 141 6.50 2.68 12.12
CA ASN A 141 6.86 2.31 13.50
C ASN A 141 5.66 2.27 14.46
N PHE A 142 4.71 3.20 14.32
CA PHE A 142 3.58 3.26 15.25
C PHE A 142 2.73 1.98 15.22
N ALA A 143 2.74 1.27 14.08
CA ALA A 143 1.94 0.08 13.83
C ALA A 143 2.67 -1.23 14.20
N ARG A 144 3.97 -1.19 14.53
CA ARG A 144 4.75 -2.39 14.91
C ARG A 144 4.14 -3.24 16.04
N PRO A 145 3.62 -2.66 17.14
CA PRO A 145 2.99 -3.46 18.20
C PRO A 145 1.81 -4.31 17.70
N MET A 146 1.21 -3.93 16.57
CA MET A 146 0.11 -4.66 15.96
C MET A 146 0.55 -5.99 15.35
N LEU A 147 1.79 -6.09 14.84
CA LEU A 147 2.33 -7.33 14.29
C LEU A 147 2.37 -8.43 15.35
N GLU A 148 2.93 -8.10 16.52
CA GLU A 148 3.09 -9.05 17.63
C GLU A 148 1.73 -9.54 18.13
N LEU A 149 0.80 -8.60 18.34
CA LEU A 149 -0.54 -8.91 18.80
C LEU A 149 -1.32 -9.73 17.78
N ALA A 150 -1.25 -9.40 16.48
CA ALA A 150 -1.88 -10.16 15.41
C ALA A 150 -1.32 -11.60 15.31
N LYS A 151 0.00 -11.77 15.46
CA LYS A 151 0.65 -13.08 15.45
C LYS A 151 0.21 -13.93 16.65
N GLN A 152 0.13 -13.33 17.84
CA GLN A 152 -0.29 -14.02 19.07
C GLN A 152 -1.70 -14.60 18.97
N VAL A 153 -2.62 -13.92 18.28
CA VAL A 153 -4.00 -14.39 18.10
C VAL A 153 -4.20 -15.20 16.80
N GLY A 154 -3.12 -15.45 16.05
CA GLY A 154 -3.14 -16.24 14.82
C GLY A 154 -3.89 -15.59 13.65
N LYS A 155 -3.92 -14.25 13.56
CA LYS A 155 -4.47 -13.55 12.39
C LYS A 155 -3.46 -13.55 11.26
N LEU A 156 -3.96 -13.65 10.03
CA LEU A 156 -3.14 -13.46 8.83
C LEU A 156 -2.61 -12.03 8.80
N ILE A 157 -1.29 -11.89 8.61
CA ILE A 157 -0.60 -10.61 8.51
C ILE A 157 -0.13 -10.41 7.07
N ALA A 158 -0.58 -9.32 6.46
CA ALA A 158 -0.13 -8.88 5.15
C ALA A 158 0.63 -7.56 5.26
N THR A 159 1.80 -7.48 4.63
CA THR A 159 2.64 -6.28 4.65
C THR A 159 3.25 -6.04 3.27
N ASP A 160 3.24 -4.78 2.83
CA ASP A 160 4.07 -4.29 1.74
C ASP A 160 5.24 -3.49 2.33
N VAL A 161 6.47 -3.91 2.02
CA VAL A 161 7.70 -3.18 2.42
C VAL A 161 8.19 -2.22 1.33
N HIS A 162 7.47 -2.14 0.21
CA HIS A 162 7.79 -1.33 -0.96
C HIS A 162 9.18 -1.67 -1.50
N THR A 163 10.17 -0.79 -1.31
CA THR A 163 11.54 -1.02 -1.78
C THR A 163 12.40 -1.66 -0.69
N LEU A 164 13.04 -2.78 -1.02
CA LEU A 164 13.95 -3.49 -0.12
C LEU A 164 15.20 -3.91 -0.89
N GLY A 165 16.37 -3.32 -0.57
CA GLY A 165 17.65 -3.71 -1.17
C GLY A 165 18.46 -4.72 -0.36
N ASN A 166 18.12 -4.91 0.92
CA ASN A 166 18.82 -5.81 1.83
C ASN A 166 17.81 -6.61 2.66
N ILE A 167 17.91 -7.94 2.62
CA ILE A 167 17.05 -8.83 3.43
C ILE A 167 17.27 -8.64 4.94
N GLU A 168 18.41 -8.08 5.36
CA GLU A 168 18.75 -7.77 6.75
C GLU A 168 18.50 -6.30 7.12
N ASP A 169 17.70 -5.58 6.34
CA ASP A 169 17.31 -4.21 6.65
C ASP A 169 16.69 -4.10 8.06
N GLU A 170 17.37 -3.38 8.96
CA GLU A 170 17.01 -3.27 10.37
C GLU A 170 15.60 -2.68 10.57
N TYR A 171 15.22 -1.74 9.70
CA TYR A 171 13.90 -1.13 9.75
C TYR A 171 12.81 -2.16 9.42
N ASN A 172 12.97 -2.88 8.31
CA ASN A 172 11.95 -3.79 7.81
C ASN A 172 11.97 -5.17 8.47
N GLN A 173 13.02 -5.54 9.22
CA GLN A 173 13.21 -6.88 9.79
C GLN A 173 11.95 -7.43 10.49
N GLN A 174 11.31 -6.65 11.35
CA GLN A 174 10.10 -7.09 12.07
C GLN A 174 8.91 -7.30 11.13
N PHE A 175 8.75 -6.44 10.13
CA PHE A 175 7.69 -6.56 9.13
C PHE A 175 7.89 -7.81 8.28
N LEU A 176 9.13 -8.06 7.83
CA LEU A 176 9.52 -9.25 7.07
C LEU A 176 9.27 -10.53 7.86
N ALA A 177 9.69 -10.58 9.13
CA ALA A 177 9.60 -11.77 9.97
C ALA A 177 8.16 -12.12 10.39
N MET A 178 7.27 -11.13 10.50
CA MET A 178 5.92 -11.35 11.02
C MET A 178 4.88 -11.61 9.91
N ALA A 179 5.13 -11.12 8.69
CA ALA A 179 4.19 -11.23 7.58
C ALA A 179 3.99 -12.69 7.11
N ASP A 180 2.73 -13.06 6.87
CA ASP A 180 2.39 -14.30 6.17
C ASP A 180 2.31 -14.04 4.64
N VAL A 181 1.82 -12.86 4.26
CA VAL A 181 1.81 -12.34 2.88
C VAL A 181 2.72 -11.12 2.80
N LEU A 182 3.82 -11.24 2.07
CA LEU A 182 4.82 -10.18 1.92
C LEU A 182 4.82 -9.63 0.49
N PHE A 183 4.75 -8.31 0.37
CA PHE A 183 4.91 -7.59 -0.89
C PHE A 183 6.17 -6.73 -0.88
N LEU A 184 6.82 -6.63 -2.03
CA LEU A 184 7.98 -5.77 -2.27
C LEU A 184 8.12 -5.45 -3.77
N SER A 185 8.99 -4.51 -4.10
CA SER A 185 9.34 -4.10 -5.45
C SER A 185 10.79 -4.44 -5.77
N ASP A 186 11.09 -4.63 -7.05
CA ASP A 186 12.44 -4.83 -7.59
C ASP A 186 13.34 -3.58 -7.60
N GLU A 187 12.81 -2.37 -7.37
CA GLU A 187 13.53 -1.09 -7.58
C GLU A 187 14.91 -0.98 -6.88
N GLN A 188 15.09 -1.66 -5.73
CA GLN A 188 16.36 -1.68 -4.99
C GLN A 188 17.02 -3.07 -4.92
N VAL A 189 16.42 -4.08 -5.54
CA VAL A 189 16.98 -5.43 -5.55
C VAL A 189 18.09 -5.49 -6.59
N SER A 190 19.31 -5.75 -6.12
CA SER A 190 20.45 -5.97 -7.00
C SER A 190 20.68 -7.48 -7.19
N GLY A 191 21.04 -7.88 -8.42
CA GLY A 191 21.33 -9.28 -8.74
C GLY A 191 20.09 -10.10 -9.14
N ASP A 192 20.08 -11.39 -8.77
CA ASP A 192 19.04 -12.33 -9.16
C ASP A 192 17.82 -12.25 -8.23
N TYR A 193 16.67 -11.87 -8.79
CA TYR A 193 15.40 -11.76 -8.07
C TYR A 193 14.93 -13.08 -7.45
N HIS A 194 15.18 -14.22 -8.11
CA HIS A 194 14.81 -15.53 -7.56
C HIS A 194 15.65 -15.86 -6.33
N GLN A 195 16.96 -15.60 -6.40
CA GLN A 195 17.85 -15.79 -5.26
C GLN A 195 17.44 -14.90 -4.08
N PHE A 196 17.10 -13.64 -4.34
CA PHE A 196 16.66 -12.71 -3.31
C PHE A 196 15.37 -13.18 -2.61
N ILE A 197 14.37 -13.63 -3.39
CA ILE A 197 13.14 -14.21 -2.83
C ILE A 197 13.44 -15.46 -2.00
N TRP A 198 14.30 -16.36 -2.48
CA TRP A 198 14.68 -17.55 -1.71
C TRP A 198 15.35 -17.21 -0.38
N GLN A 199 16.21 -16.19 -0.35
CA GLN A 199 16.81 -15.73 0.90
C GLN A 199 15.77 -15.20 1.90
N LEU A 200 14.74 -14.50 1.43
CA LEU A 200 13.61 -14.08 2.28
C LEU A 200 12.86 -15.30 2.82
N VAL A 201 12.55 -16.28 1.97
CA VAL A 201 11.87 -17.52 2.37
C VAL A 201 12.65 -18.27 3.43
N GLU A 202 13.96 -18.50 3.22
CA GLU A 202 14.82 -19.23 4.16
C GLU A 202 14.93 -18.53 5.52
N ARG A 203 14.93 -17.19 5.52
CA ARG A 203 15.11 -16.41 6.74
C ARG A 203 13.80 -16.19 7.50
N TYR A 204 12.74 -15.82 6.79
CA TYR A 204 11.51 -15.29 7.38
C TYR A 204 10.30 -16.22 7.24
N HIS A 205 10.40 -17.27 6.42
CA HIS A 205 9.39 -18.32 6.30
C HIS A 205 8.00 -17.80 5.89
N ASN A 206 7.94 -16.71 5.11
CA ASN A 206 6.69 -16.15 4.63
C ASN A 206 5.93 -17.17 3.75
N SER A 207 4.62 -17.28 3.93
CA SER A 207 3.79 -18.22 3.16
C SER A 207 3.59 -17.79 1.71
N VAL A 208 3.53 -16.48 1.47
CA VAL A 208 3.41 -15.87 0.14
C VAL A 208 4.36 -14.68 0.05
N ILE A 209 5.11 -14.59 -1.04
CA ILE A 209 5.90 -13.40 -1.38
C ILE A 209 5.54 -12.96 -2.80
N VAL A 210 5.18 -11.69 -2.99
CA VAL A 210 4.94 -11.10 -4.31
C VAL A 210 5.92 -9.96 -4.53
N MET A 211 6.77 -10.10 -5.55
CA MET A 211 7.67 -9.04 -6.00
C MET A 211 7.13 -8.39 -7.27
N GLY A 212 6.76 -7.11 -7.21
CA GLY A 212 6.41 -6.33 -8.38
C GLY A 212 7.67 -6.00 -9.21
N LEU A 213 7.59 -6.20 -10.53
CA LEU A 213 8.66 -5.94 -11.50
C LEU A 213 8.30 -4.82 -12.50
N GLY A 214 7.37 -3.95 -12.12
CA GLY A 214 6.83 -2.89 -12.99
C GLY A 214 6.34 -3.43 -14.34
N SER A 215 6.92 -2.93 -15.44
CA SER A 215 6.56 -3.34 -16.81
C SER A 215 6.92 -4.79 -17.14
N ASN A 216 7.69 -5.47 -16.29
CA ASN A 216 8.04 -6.88 -16.45
C ASN A 216 7.07 -7.82 -15.71
N GLY A 217 6.07 -7.28 -15.00
CA GLY A 217 5.02 -8.06 -14.34
C GLY A 217 5.32 -8.31 -12.86
N ALA A 218 5.20 -9.55 -12.39
CA ALA A 218 5.42 -9.88 -10.99
C ALA A 218 5.97 -11.30 -10.80
N LEU A 219 6.75 -11.51 -9.74
CA LEU A 219 7.11 -12.85 -9.24
C LEU A 219 6.23 -13.22 -8.06
N LEU A 220 5.82 -14.48 -8.00
CA LEU A 220 5.03 -15.05 -6.91
C LEU A 220 5.74 -16.27 -6.35
N TYR A 221 6.11 -16.22 -5.08
CA TYR A 221 6.44 -17.40 -4.30
C TYR A 221 5.22 -17.85 -3.49
N THR A 222 5.02 -19.17 -3.42
CA THR A 222 4.08 -19.77 -2.47
C THR A 222 4.74 -20.92 -1.72
N GLN A 223 4.51 -20.98 -0.41
CA GLN A 223 5.01 -22.06 0.44
C GLN A 223 4.42 -23.42 0.05
N GLN A 224 3.15 -23.46 -0.39
CA GLN A 224 2.48 -24.69 -0.80
C GLN A 224 3.15 -25.35 -2.01
N ALA A 225 3.45 -24.56 -3.05
CA ALA A 225 4.13 -25.07 -4.23
C ALA A 225 5.66 -25.11 -4.07
N ASN A 226 6.18 -24.44 -3.04
CA ASN A 226 7.60 -24.21 -2.78
C ASN A 226 8.37 -23.84 -4.06
N SER A 227 7.82 -22.89 -4.81
CA SER A 227 8.35 -22.46 -6.11
C SER A 227 8.04 -21.00 -6.34
N ILE A 228 8.82 -20.39 -7.24
CA ILE A 228 8.65 -19.01 -7.71
C ILE A 228 8.12 -19.09 -9.14
N GLN A 229 7.04 -18.37 -9.42
CA GLN A 229 6.45 -18.25 -10.75
C GLN A 229 6.52 -16.80 -11.22
N HIS A 230 6.76 -16.61 -12.52
CA HIS A 230 6.74 -15.30 -13.16
C HIS A 230 5.43 -15.09 -13.92
N PHE A 231 4.79 -13.96 -13.65
CA PHE A 231 3.58 -13.50 -14.32
C PHE A 231 3.92 -12.27 -15.16
N PRO A 232 3.71 -12.30 -16.49
CA PRO A 232 4.02 -11.17 -17.36
C PRO A 232 3.07 -9.99 -17.11
N ALA A 233 3.56 -8.77 -17.33
CA ALA A 233 2.77 -7.56 -17.14
C ALA A 233 1.47 -7.57 -17.96
N THR A 234 0.39 -7.07 -17.35
CA THR A 234 -0.90 -6.90 -17.99
C THR A 234 -1.08 -5.45 -18.40
N THR A 235 -1.56 -5.19 -19.62
CA THR A 235 -1.91 -3.85 -20.10
C THR A 235 -3.41 -3.78 -20.38
N THR A 236 -4.13 -2.94 -19.65
CA THR A 236 -5.60 -2.78 -19.77
C THR A 236 -5.98 -1.50 -20.49
N ARG A 237 -5.23 -0.41 -20.30
CA ARG A 237 -5.39 0.90 -20.95
C ARG A 237 -4.07 1.70 -20.89
N PRO A 238 -3.94 2.84 -21.62
CA PRO A 238 -2.73 3.66 -21.58
C PRO A 238 -2.36 4.10 -20.15
N VAL A 239 -1.06 4.09 -19.86
CA VAL A 239 -0.54 4.49 -18.54
C VAL A 239 -0.52 6.01 -18.44
N LEU A 240 -1.15 6.54 -17.40
CA LEU A 240 -1.17 7.96 -17.06
C LEU A 240 -0.30 8.24 -15.83
N ASN A 241 -0.46 7.46 -14.75
CA ASN A 241 0.33 7.60 -13.53
C ASN A 241 0.50 6.26 -12.81
N THR A 242 1.74 5.91 -12.45
CA THR A 242 2.07 4.66 -11.74
C THR A 242 2.02 4.80 -10.21
N ILE A 243 1.85 6.00 -9.66
CA ILE A 243 1.74 6.23 -8.20
C ILE A 243 0.60 5.37 -7.66
N GLY A 244 0.86 4.61 -6.59
CA GLY A 244 -0.10 3.71 -5.92
C GLY A 244 -0.47 2.45 -6.72
N ALA A 245 0.30 2.07 -7.75
CA ALA A 245 0.13 0.79 -8.45
C ALA A 245 0.40 -0.40 -7.51
N GLY A 246 1.44 -0.29 -6.66
CA GLY A 246 1.76 -1.28 -5.63
C GLY A 246 0.62 -1.47 -4.65
N ASP A 247 0.12 -0.39 -4.05
CA ASP A 247 -1.04 -0.43 -3.13
C ASP A 247 -2.27 -1.10 -3.77
N ALA A 248 -2.54 -0.81 -5.05
CA ALA A 248 -3.64 -1.41 -5.80
C ALA A 248 -3.45 -2.92 -6.01
N LEU A 249 -2.24 -3.32 -6.44
CA LEU A 249 -1.85 -4.71 -6.63
C LEU A 249 -1.97 -5.48 -5.30
N PHE A 250 -1.37 -4.96 -4.23
CA PHE A 250 -1.41 -5.53 -2.89
C PHE A 250 -2.84 -5.71 -2.38
N SER A 251 -3.66 -4.66 -2.48
CA SER A 251 -5.05 -4.68 -1.97
C SER A 251 -5.91 -5.68 -2.73
N CYS A 252 -5.84 -5.68 -4.06
CA CYS A 252 -6.62 -6.60 -4.88
C CYS A 252 -6.15 -8.04 -4.70
N PHE A 253 -4.84 -8.27 -4.57
CA PHE A 253 -4.32 -9.59 -4.25
C PHE A 253 -4.90 -10.09 -2.93
N LEU A 254 -4.83 -9.28 -1.87
CA LEU A 254 -5.30 -9.68 -0.55
C LEU A 254 -6.81 -9.98 -0.56
N HIS A 255 -7.61 -9.14 -1.22
CA HIS A 255 -9.05 -9.37 -1.38
C HIS A 255 -9.35 -10.77 -1.96
N TYR A 256 -8.80 -11.10 -3.12
CA TYR A 256 -9.06 -12.39 -3.76
C TYR A 256 -8.38 -13.55 -3.06
N TYR A 257 -7.22 -13.33 -2.43
CA TYR A 257 -6.54 -14.36 -1.66
C TYR A 257 -7.37 -14.79 -0.45
N LEU A 258 -7.98 -13.85 0.26
CA LEU A 258 -8.89 -14.16 1.38
C LEU A 258 -10.21 -14.81 0.92
N LEU A 259 -10.69 -14.50 -0.29
CA LEU A 259 -11.92 -15.10 -0.83
C LEU A 259 -11.72 -16.52 -1.38
N GLU A 260 -10.64 -16.75 -2.13
CA GLU A 260 -10.47 -17.97 -2.92
C GLU A 260 -9.34 -18.88 -2.41
N SER A 261 -8.47 -18.39 -1.52
CA SER A 261 -7.25 -19.09 -1.06
C SER A 261 -6.38 -19.60 -2.22
N ASN A 262 -6.40 -18.89 -3.36
CA ASN A 262 -5.62 -19.21 -4.55
C ASN A 262 -4.74 -18.00 -4.92
N PRO A 263 -3.44 -18.00 -4.57
CA PRO A 263 -2.56 -16.85 -4.76
C PRO A 263 -2.30 -16.57 -6.24
N GLU A 264 -2.24 -17.58 -7.12
CA GLU A 264 -2.03 -17.38 -8.56
C GLU A 264 -3.21 -16.63 -9.18
N LYS A 265 -4.45 -17.06 -8.90
CA LYS A 265 -5.66 -16.39 -9.36
C LYS A 265 -5.80 -14.98 -8.77
N ALA A 266 -5.46 -14.83 -7.49
CA ALA A 266 -5.48 -13.54 -6.82
C ALA A 266 -4.50 -12.56 -7.48
N LEU A 267 -3.29 -13.01 -7.81
CA LEU A 267 -2.29 -12.19 -8.49
C LEU A 267 -2.73 -11.81 -9.90
N CYS A 268 -3.26 -12.73 -10.70
CA CYS A 268 -3.77 -12.42 -12.04
C CYS A 268 -4.82 -11.28 -12.00
N ARG A 269 -5.78 -11.35 -11.09
CA ARG A 269 -6.80 -10.30 -10.93
C ARG A 269 -6.20 -9.00 -10.41
N ALA A 270 -5.27 -9.09 -9.47
CA ALA A 270 -4.56 -7.93 -8.94
C ALA A 270 -3.76 -7.20 -10.02
N MET A 271 -3.13 -7.92 -10.94
CA MET A 271 -2.38 -7.33 -12.05
C MET A 271 -3.31 -6.59 -13.02
N VAL A 272 -4.49 -7.13 -13.32
CA VAL A 272 -5.53 -6.43 -14.10
C VAL A 272 -6.00 -5.17 -13.35
N PHE A 273 -6.30 -5.28 -12.06
CA PHE A 273 -6.77 -4.16 -11.24
C PHE A 273 -5.73 -3.02 -11.16
N ALA A 274 -4.47 -3.36 -10.90
CA ALA A 274 -3.37 -2.40 -10.85
C ALA A 274 -3.12 -1.77 -12.24
N SER A 275 -3.14 -2.57 -13.30
CA SER A 275 -3.01 -2.11 -14.68
C SER A 275 -4.14 -1.15 -15.08
N TYR A 276 -5.37 -1.41 -14.65
CA TYR A 276 -6.48 -0.50 -14.91
C TYR A 276 -6.28 0.80 -14.14
N LYS A 277 -5.90 0.70 -12.87
CA LYS A 277 -5.71 1.85 -12.01
C LYS A 277 -4.68 2.85 -12.55
N ILE A 278 -3.56 2.39 -13.12
CA ILE A 278 -2.51 3.29 -13.62
C ILE A 278 -2.90 4.13 -14.84
N GLY A 279 -4.10 3.92 -15.39
CA GLY A 279 -4.71 4.84 -16.36
C GLY A 279 -5.38 6.09 -15.76
N GLU A 280 -5.34 6.27 -14.44
CA GLU A 280 -5.77 7.52 -13.76
C GLU A 280 -4.58 8.31 -13.18
N ALA A 281 -4.81 9.57 -12.83
CA ALA A 281 -3.80 10.44 -12.23
C ALA A 281 -3.60 10.25 -10.72
N GLY A 282 -4.62 9.85 -9.96
CA GLY A 282 -4.58 9.84 -8.49
C GLY A 282 -4.17 8.50 -7.85
N ALA A 283 -3.40 8.55 -6.76
CA ALA A 283 -2.93 7.36 -6.02
C ALA A 283 -4.06 6.43 -5.54
N ALA A 284 -5.22 7.00 -5.18
CA ALA A 284 -6.38 6.25 -4.70
C ALA A 284 -7.62 6.42 -5.59
N SER A 285 -7.43 6.64 -6.89
CA SER A 285 -8.52 6.86 -7.86
C SER A 285 -8.47 5.80 -8.97
N GLY A 286 -9.60 5.58 -9.66
CA GLY A 286 -9.65 4.65 -10.80
C GLY A 286 -9.78 3.18 -10.46
N PHE A 287 -10.14 2.84 -9.22
CA PHE A 287 -10.37 1.46 -8.82
C PHE A 287 -11.65 0.91 -9.46
N LEU A 288 -11.58 -0.32 -9.96
CA LEU A 288 -12.75 -1.09 -10.38
C LEU A 288 -13.48 -1.64 -9.14
N SER A 289 -14.81 -1.63 -9.12
CA SER A 289 -15.53 -2.45 -8.14
C SER A 289 -15.29 -3.94 -8.41
N HIS A 290 -15.56 -4.80 -7.41
CA HIS A 290 -15.45 -6.25 -7.60
C HIS A 290 -16.20 -6.75 -8.84
N GLN A 291 -17.46 -6.30 -9.03
CA GLN A 291 -18.24 -6.70 -10.21
C GLN A 291 -17.59 -6.20 -11.51
N GLN A 292 -17.14 -4.94 -11.55
CA GLN A 292 -16.50 -4.39 -12.74
C GLN A 292 -15.19 -5.12 -13.09
N LEU A 293 -14.44 -5.58 -12.08
CA LEU A 293 -13.22 -6.34 -12.27
C LEU A 293 -13.53 -7.76 -12.78
N GLU A 294 -14.51 -8.46 -12.20
CA GLU A 294 -14.93 -9.78 -12.71
C GLU A 294 -15.47 -9.70 -14.15
N ASP A 295 -16.26 -8.67 -14.46
CA ASP A 295 -16.74 -8.41 -15.83
C ASP A 295 -15.60 -8.10 -16.81
N PHE A 296 -14.50 -7.52 -16.33
CA PHE A 296 -13.33 -7.22 -17.13
C PHE A 296 -12.49 -8.46 -17.39
N VAL A 297 -12.25 -9.28 -16.36
CA VAL A 297 -11.43 -10.50 -16.44
C VAL A 297 -12.14 -11.63 -17.20
N SER A 298 -13.48 -11.61 -17.26
CA SER A 298 -14.28 -12.62 -17.97
C SER A 298 -14.39 -12.40 -19.48
N LYS A 299 -13.84 -11.30 -20.02
CA LYS A 299 -13.82 -10.96 -21.45
C LYS A 299 -12.55 -11.43 -22.13
#